data_AF-A0A2R6NRV9-F1
#
_entry.id   AF-A0A2R6NRV9-F1
#
_cell.length_a   1.000
_cell.length_b   1.000
_cell.length_c   1.000
_cell.angle_alpha   90.00
_cell.angle_beta   90.00
_cell.angle_gamma   90.00
#
_symmetry.space_group_name_H-M   'P 1'
#
loop_
_entity.id
_entity.type
_entity.pdbx_description
1 polymer ?
#
loop_
_entity_poly.entity_id
_entity_poly.type
_entity_poly.pdbx_seq_one_letter_code
_entity_poly.pdbx_strand_id
1 'polypeptide(L)'
;MPTIIGQYDLWYPVPTDRYGSARASPSFVAYLLIAEAVGSSAQTQLTLLPSPPSHPQLAAYAIWDPVVRPSGPARLALLNLAVRNVTASEEEKAEVAVSVDLSGWASEGNGVKLKRMTAPGLDSKDSGSVTWAGQSYENGTASGVEMIEVSQDGKVTIEGSEAVLVFF
;
A
#
# COMPACT_ATOMS: atom_id res chain seq x y z
N MET A 1 -17.67 -27.54 15.21
CA MET A 1 -16.63 -27.87 14.21
C MET A 1 -15.37 -27.11 14.59
N PRO A 2 -14.17 -27.71 14.58
CA PRO A 2 -12.96 -26.94 14.80
C PRO A 2 -12.65 -26.14 13.54
N THR A 3 -12.70 -24.81 13.63
CA THR A 3 -12.24 -23.92 12.57
C THR A 3 -10.72 -24.04 12.51
N ILE A 4 -10.19 -24.58 11.42
CA ILE A 4 -8.74 -24.60 11.18
C ILE A 4 -8.35 -23.17 10.84
N ILE A 5 -7.67 -22.50 11.76
CA ILE A 5 -7.11 -21.15 11.54
C ILE A 5 -5.61 -21.31 11.25
N GLY A 6 -5.19 -20.91 10.05
CA GLY A 6 -3.81 -20.92 9.60
C GLY A 6 -3.03 -19.68 10.06
N GLN A 7 -1.70 -19.77 10.11
CA GLN A 7 -0.83 -18.63 10.45
C GLN A 7 -0.86 -17.49 9.41
N TYR A 8 -1.41 -17.77 8.22
CA TYR A 8 -1.54 -16.82 7.11
C TYR A 8 -2.98 -16.33 6.91
N ASP A 9 -3.87 -16.59 7.87
CA ASP A 9 -5.25 -16.18 7.78
C ASP A 9 -5.37 -14.65 7.89
N LEU A 10 -6.19 -14.07 7.02
CA LEU A 10 -6.42 -12.63 6.94
C LEU A 10 -7.19 -12.11 8.15
N TRP A 11 -7.94 -13.00 8.78
CA TRP A 11 -8.89 -12.69 9.83
C TRP A 11 -8.90 -13.83 10.84
N TYR A 12 -8.79 -13.48 12.10
CA TYR A 12 -8.93 -14.37 13.25
C TYR A 12 -10.31 -14.09 13.85
N PRO A 13 -11.37 -14.85 13.50
CA PRO A 13 -12.75 -14.52 13.87
C PRO A 13 -13.09 -14.80 15.32
N VAL A 14 -12.32 -15.68 15.97
CA VAL A 14 -12.56 -16.12 17.33
C VAL A 14 -11.25 -16.06 18.12
N PRO A 15 -11.32 -15.70 19.41
CA PRO A 15 -10.15 -15.78 20.26
C PRO A 15 -9.65 -17.22 20.37
N THR A 16 -8.32 -17.40 20.38
CA THR A 16 -7.69 -18.71 20.62
C THR A 16 -6.44 -18.54 21.48
N ASP A 17 -6.02 -19.58 22.18
CA ASP A 17 -4.78 -19.53 22.98
C ASP A 17 -3.53 -19.26 22.12
N ARG A 18 -3.55 -19.72 20.86
CA ARG A 18 -2.42 -19.54 19.92
C ARG A 18 -2.36 -18.15 19.32
N TYR A 19 -3.52 -17.57 19.00
CA TYR A 19 -3.59 -16.32 18.24
C TYR A 19 -4.10 -15.14 19.05
N GLY A 20 -4.53 -15.30 20.29
CA GLY A 20 -5.08 -14.21 21.10
C GLY A 20 -6.48 -13.78 20.63
N SER A 21 -6.84 -12.52 20.88
CA SER A 21 -8.15 -11.95 20.52
C SER A 21 -8.42 -11.96 19.01
N ALA A 22 -9.70 -11.93 18.66
CA ALA A 22 -10.14 -11.80 17.28
C ALA A 22 -9.62 -10.49 16.67
N ARG A 23 -9.04 -10.56 15.45
CA ARG A 23 -8.48 -9.41 14.73
C ARG A 23 -8.19 -9.72 13.26
N ALA A 24 -7.97 -8.69 12.46
CA ALA A 24 -7.36 -8.80 11.14
C ALA A 24 -5.83 -8.94 11.25
N SER A 25 -5.24 -9.69 10.32
CA SER A 25 -3.79 -9.75 10.13
C SER A 25 -3.27 -8.45 9.50
N PRO A 26 -1.99 -8.06 9.72
CA PRO A 26 -1.33 -7.01 8.94
C PRO A 26 -1.48 -7.16 7.42
N SER A 27 -1.62 -8.39 6.92
CA SER A 27 -1.85 -8.64 5.49
C SER A 27 -3.22 -8.17 4.98
N PHE A 28 -4.19 -7.87 5.86
CA PHE A 28 -5.53 -7.42 5.45
C PHE A 28 -5.49 -6.10 4.67
N VAL A 29 -4.66 -5.14 5.09
CA VAL A 29 -4.56 -3.85 4.39
C VAL A 29 -3.99 -3.99 2.97
N ALA A 30 -3.19 -5.03 2.70
CA ALA A 30 -2.70 -5.31 1.35
C ALA A 30 -3.84 -5.71 0.41
N TYR A 31 -4.90 -6.35 0.93
CA TYR A 31 -6.10 -6.65 0.12
C TYR A 31 -6.91 -5.40 -0.18
N LEU A 32 -6.92 -4.39 0.71
CA LEU A 32 -7.54 -3.10 0.42
C LEU A 32 -6.81 -2.39 -0.72
N LEU A 33 -5.48 -2.40 -0.70
CA LEU A 33 -4.66 -1.92 -1.81
C LEU A 33 -5.01 -2.64 -3.11
N ILE A 34 -5.05 -3.99 -3.11
CA ILE A 34 -5.38 -4.77 -4.30
C ILE A 34 -6.81 -4.48 -4.78
N ALA A 35 -7.78 -4.39 -3.87
CA ALA A 35 -9.17 -4.10 -4.21
C ALA A 35 -9.31 -2.73 -4.88
N GLU A 36 -8.65 -1.69 -4.35
CA GLU A 36 -8.66 -0.36 -4.96
C GLU A 36 -7.84 -0.30 -6.25
N ALA A 37 -6.75 -1.06 -6.36
CA ALA A 37 -5.97 -1.18 -7.59
C ALA A 37 -6.84 -1.78 -8.71
N VAL A 38 -7.53 -2.90 -8.46
CA VAL A 38 -8.39 -3.57 -9.44
C VAL A 38 -9.62 -2.71 -9.77
N GLY A 39 -10.26 -2.11 -8.76
CA GLY A 39 -11.48 -1.33 -8.94
C GLY A 39 -12.70 -2.17 -9.37
N SER A 40 -13.74 -1.50 -9.84
CA SER A 40 -15.05 -2.10 -10.12
C SER A 40 -15.41 -2.20 -11.61
N SER A 41 -14.53 -1.79 -12.52
CA SER A 41 -14.82 -1.70 -13.96
C SER A 41 -14.87 -3.06 -14.67
N ALA A 42 -14.26 -4.08 -14.07
CA ALA A 42 -14.00 -5.40 -14.68
C ALA A 42 -13.19 -5.35 -16.00
N GLN A 43 -12.59 -4.20 -16.34
CA GLN A 43 -11.75 -4.00 -17.53
C GLN A 43 -10.29 -3.70 -17.18
N THR A 44 -9.93 -3.90 -15.91
CA THR A 44 -8.59 -3.58 -15.41
C THR A 44 -7.54 -4.54 -15.94
N GLN A 45 -6.43 -3.99 -16.38
CA GLN A 45 -5.24 -4.72 -16.81
C GLN A 45 -4.03 -4.24 -16.02
N LEU A 46 -3.15 -5.17 -15.65
CA LEU A 46 -2.01 -4.89 -14.79
C LEU A 46 -0.72 -5.30 -15.48
N THR A 47 0.28 -4.42 -15.44
CA THR A 47 1.61 -4.71 -15.99
C THR A 47 2.69 -4.32 -14.99
N LEU A 48 3.70 -5.17 -14.85
CA LEU A 48 4.90 -4.87 -14.07
C LEU A 48 5.79 -3.93 -14.90
N LEU A 49 6.12 -2.77 -14.34
CA LEU A 49 7.12 -1.88 -14.89
C LEU A 49 8.52 -2.36 -14.46
N PRO A 50 9.53 -2.22 -15.32
CA PRO A 50 10.89 -2.58 -14.96
C PRO A 50 11.40 -1.70 -13.82
N SER A 51 11.92 -2.33 -12.76
CA SER A 51 12.56 -1.62 -11.66
C SER A 51 13.84 -0.93 -12.14
N PRO A 52 14.12 0.30 -11.71
CA PRO A 52 15.40 0.95 -11.99
C PRO A 52 16.55 0.15 -11.40
N PRO A 53 17.70 -0.02 -12.10
CA PRO A 53 18.86 -0.72 -11.55
C PRO A 53 19.39 -0.14 -10.24
N SER A 54 19.19 1.17 -10.01
CA SER A 54 19.55 1.86 -8.77
C SER A 54 18.62 1.55 -7.60
N HIS A 55 17.41 1.05 -7.86
CA HIS A 55 16.39 0.76 -6.85
C HIS A 55 15.72 -0.59 -7.14
N PRO A 56 16.46 -1.72 -7.06
CA PRO A 56 15.93 -3.05 -7.41
C PRO A 56 14.83 -3.52 -6.46
N GLN A 57 14.68 -2.89 -5.29
CA GLN A 57 13.65 -3.18 -4.30
C GLN A 57 12.33 -2.44 -4.58
N LEU A 58 12.30 -1.51 -5.54
CA LEU A 58 11.06 -0.85 -5.95
C LEU A 58 10.33 -1.72 -6.98
N ALA A 59 9.16 -2.23 -6.62
CA ALA A 59 8.24 -2.84 -7.57
C ALA A 59 7.17 -1.83 -7.97
N ALA A 60 6.95 -1.65 -9.26
CA ALA A 60 5.96 -0.72 -9.79
C ALA A 60 5.01 -1.45 -10.74
N TYR A 61 3.71 -1.36 -10.48
CA TYR A 61 2.67 -1.97 -11.32
C TYR A 61 1.77 -0.90 -11.90
N ALA A 62 1.81 -0.74 -13.22
CA ALA A 62 0.88 0.12 -13.93
C ALA A 62 -0.44 -0.60 -14.12
N ILE A 63 -1.52 0.11 -13.79
CA ILE A 63 -2.87 -0.42 -13.79
C ILE A 63 -3.69 0.41 -14.79
N TRP A 64 -4.09 -0.24 -15.86
CA TRP A 64 -4.87 0.33 -16.93
C TRP A 64 -6.34 0.01 -16.71
N ASP A 65 -7.18 1.03 -16.78
CA ASP A 65 -8.62 0.89 -16.68
C ASP A 65 -9.24 1.88 -17.66
N PRO A 66 -9.59 1.46 -18.90
CA PRO A 66 -10.05 2.36 -19.93
C PRO A 66 -11.40 3.03 -19.60
N VAL A 67 -12.15 2.47 -18.64
CA VAL A 67 -13.39 3.07 -18.14
C VAL A 67 -13.10 4.26 -17.22
N VAL A 68 -12.03 4.16 -16.43
CA VAL A 68 -11.61 5.23 -15.49
C VAL A 68 -10.73 6.26 -16.18
N ARG A 69 -9.78 5.81 -17.00
CA ARG A 69 -8.85 6.66 -17.74
C ARG A 69 -8.65 6.11 -19.15
N PRO A 70 -9.19 6.77 -20.20
CA PRO A 70 -9.11 6.27 -21.57
C PRO A 70 -7.70 6.18 -22.15
N SER A 71 -6.75 6.96 -21.63
CA SER A 71 -5.36 7.00 -22.07
C SER A 71 -4.43 7.14 -20.89
N GLY A 72 -3.34 6.38 -20.88
CA GLY A 72 -2.44 6.25 -19.74
C GLY A 72 -2.96 5.29 -18.65
N PRO A 73 -2.10 4.92 -17.69
CA PRO A 73 -2.52 4.12 -16.54
C PRO A 73 -3.52 4.91 -15.70
N ALA A 74 -4.60 4.26 -15.27
CA ALA A 74 -5.56 4.85 -14.34
C ALA A 74 -4.98 4.92 -12.92
N ARG A 75 -4.15 3.93 -12.57
CA ARG A 75 -3.51 3.84 -11.25
C ARG A 75 -2.08 3.30 -11.38
N LEU A 76 -1.28 3.54 -10.36
CA LEU A 76 0.07 2.98 -10.23
C LEU A 76 0.25 2.47 -8.80
N ALA A 77 0.53 1.18 -8.64
CA ALA A 77 0.91 0.62 -7.35
C ALA A 77 2.42 0.59 -7.25
N LEU A 78 2.98 1.30 -6.27
CA LEU A 78 4.41 1.39 -6.00
C LEU A 78 4.68 0.72 -4.65
N LEU A 79 5.54 -0.29 -4.63
CA LEU A 79 5.90 -1.04 -3.44
C LEU A 79 7.40 -0.92 -3.23
N ASN A 80 7.80 -0.34 -2.11
CA ASN A 80 9.20 -0.29 -1.72
C ASN A 80 9.50 -1.46 -0.78
N LEU A 81 10.10 -2.51 -1.35
CA LEU A 81 10.41 -3.75 -0.65
C LEU A 81 11.73 -3.66 0.16
N ALA A 82 12.33 -2.47 0.24
CA ALA A 82 13.48 -2.24 1.10
C ALA A 82 13.08 -2.45 2.57
N VAL A 83 13.97 -3.07 3.34
CA VAL A 83 13.71 -3.40 4.74
C VAL A 83 13.92 -2.15 5.60
N ARG A 84 12.87 -1.76 6.34
CA ARG A 84 12.94 -0.70 7.36
C ARG A 84 12.30 -1.21 8.65
N ASN A 85 13.11 -1.36 9.70
CA ASN A 85 12.63 -1.79 11.01
C ASN A 85 12.14 -0.61 11.85
N VAL A 86 11.40 -0.90 12.92
CA VAL A 86 10.89 0.12 13.86
C VAL A 86 12.02 0.97 14.46
N THR A 87 13.20 0.38 14.65
CA THR A 87 14.37 1.03 15.27
C THR A 87 15.27 1.80 14.29
N ALA A 88 14.91 1.88 13.00
CA ALA A 88 15.75 2.54 12.00
C ALA A 88 15.94 4.04 12.30
N SER A 89 17.18 4.53 12.17
CA SER A 89 17.50 5.96 12.27
C SER A 89 16.94 6.75 11.08
N GLU A 90 16.86 8.08 11.19
CA GLU A 90 16.39 8.92 10.07
C GLU A 90 17.30 8.81 8.84
N GLU A 91 18.61 8.63 9.03
CA GLU A 91 19.55 8.39 7.95
C GLU A 91 19.28 7.05 7.25
N GLU A 92 19.04 5.98 8.02
CA GLU A 92 18.70 4.66 7.48
C GLU A 92 17.37 4.69 6.72
N LYS A 93 16.37 5.45 7.22
CA LYS A 93 15.10 5.65 6.50
C LYS A 93 15.32 6.35 5.17
N ALA A 94 16.09 7.43 5.17
CA ALA A 94 16.39 8.21 3.96
C ALA A 94 17.18 7.41 2.92
N GLU A 95 18.06 6.49 3.33
CA GLU A 95 18.83 5.63 2.43
C GLU A 95 17.95 4.65 1.64
N VAL A 96 16.86 4.16 2.26
CA VAL A 96 15.94 3.19 1.64
C VAL A 96 14.73 3.85 0.99
N ALA A 97 14.50 5.15 1.20
CA ALA A 97 13.40 5.88 0.60
C ALA A 97 13.62 6.09 -0.91
N VAL A 98 12.56 5.94 -1.69
CA VAL A 98 12.61 6.12 -3.15
C VAL A 98 11.68 7.22 -3.60
N SER A 99 12.20 8.17 -4.38
CA SER A 99 11.40 9.25 -4.98
C SER A 99 11.13 8.95 -6.46
N VAL A 100 9.85 8.96 -6.83
CA VAL A 100 9.37 8.71 -8.19
C VAL A 100 8.73 9.98 -8.73
N ASP A 101 9.13 10.38 -9.93
CA ASP A 101 8.54 11.52 -10.65
C ASP A 101 7.42 11.04 -11.59
N LEU A 102 6.20 11.44 -11.29
CA LEU A 102 4.97 11.11 -12.02
C LEU A 102 4.36 12.36 -12.69
N SER A 103 5.10 13.47 -12.75
CA SER A 103 4.63 14.73 -13.34
C SER A 103 4.13 14.57 -14.78
N GLY A 104 4.75 13.67 -15.56
CA GLY A 104 4.34 13.35 -16.93
C GLY A 104 2.98 12.66 -17.04
N TRP A 105 2.41 12.17 -15.94
CA TRP A 105 1.07 11.55 -15.89
C TRP A 105 0.06 12.32 -15.06
N ALA A 106 0.51 13.32 -14.29
CA ALA A 106 -0.36 14.22 -13.55
C ALA A 106 -1.26 15.00 -14.51
N SER A 107 -2.52 15.18 -14.15
CA SER A 107 -3.40 16.08 -14.90
C SER A 107 -3.02 17.54 -14.59
N GLU A 108 -2.98 18.39 -15.63
CA GLU A 108 -2.62 19.80 -15.49
C GLU A 108 -3.46 20.47 -14.39
N GLY A 109 -2.79 21.00 -13.36
CA GLY A 109 -3.41 21.74 -12.27
C GLY A 109 -4.05 20.90 -11.14
N ASN A 110 -4.06 19.57 -11.22
CA ASN A 110 -4.70 18.71 -10.20
C ASN A 110 -3.74 17.78 -9.46
N GLY A 111 -2.49 17.65 -9.93
CA GLY A 111 -1.50 16.76 -9.33
C GLY A 111 -1.89 15.28 -9.43
N VAL A 112 -1.33 14.47 -8.53
CA VAL A 112 -1.67 13.05 -8.38
C VAL A 112 -2.19 12.78 -6.98
N LYS A 113 -3.20 11.91 -6.87
CA LYS A 113 -3.79 11.52 -5.58
C LYS A 113 -3.14 10.22 -5.10
N LEU A 114 -2.89 10.11 -3.80
CA LEU A 114 -2.18 8.97 -3.22
C LEU A 114 -2.94 8.41 -2.02
N LYS A 115 -2.95 7.09 -1.91
CA LYS A 115 -3.24 6.36 -0.67
C LYS A 115 -2.04 5.51 -0.29
N ARG A 116 -1.69 5.49 0.99
CA ARG A 116 -0.51 4.78 1.50
C ARG A 116 -0.89 3.57 2.33
N MET A 117 -0.10 2.51 2.17
CA MET A 117 -0.03 1.41 3.10
C MET A 117 1.23 1.60 3.96
N THR A 118 1.05 1.88 5.25
CA THR A 118 2.18 2.22 6.15
C THR A 118 2.20 1.31 7.38
N ALA A 119 3.38 1.16 7.96
CA ALA A 119 3.61 0.49 9.24
C ALA A 119 4.76 1.19 9.97
N PRO A 120 4.92 1.03 11.30
CA PRO A 120 6.08 1.55 12.02
C PRO A 120 7.40 0.92 11.57
N GLY A 121 7.37 -0.29 11.03
CA GLY A 121 8.50 -1.04 10.48
C GLY A 121 8.09 -2.47 10.09
N LEU A 122 8.93 -3.16 9.34
CA LEU A 122 8.69 -4.53 8.85
C LEU A 122 8.54 -5.55 9.99
N ASP A 123 9.23 -5.32 11.11
CA ASP A 123 9.24 -6.16 12.30
C ASP A 123 8.12 -5.84 13.30
N SER A 124 7.23 -4.89 12.97
CA SER A 124 6.05 -4.62 13.78
C SER A 124 5.10 -5.81 13.80
N LYS A 125 4.70 -6.22 15.02
CA LYS A 125 3.70 -7.28 15.24
C LYS A 125 2.32 -6.74 15.59
N ASP A 126 2.20 -5.42 15.74
CA ASP A 126 0.96 -4.76 16.06
C ASP A 126 0.15 -4.50 14.78
N SER A 127 -0.90 -5.29 14.58
CA SER A 127 -1.82 -5.13 13.45
C SER A 127 -2.57 -3.80 13.46
N GLY A 128 -2.79 -3.18 14.62
CA GLY A 128 -3.42 -1.87 14.73
C GLY A 128 -2.51 -0.74 14.25
N SER A 129 -1.20 -0.98 14.18
CA SER A 129 -0.21 0.00 13.71
C SER A 129 -0.04 0.02 12.19
N VAL A 130 -0.56 -0.98 11.49
CA VAL A 130 -0.53 -1.04 10.02
C VAL A 130 -1.78 -0.38 9.47
N THR A 131 -1.58 0.59 8.55
CA THR A 131 -2.69 1.40 8.04
C THR A 131 -2.82 1.33 6.52
N TRP A 132 -4.04 1.50 6.04
CA TRP A 132 -4.35 1.83 4.65
C TRP A 132 -5.03 3.19 4.61
N ALA A 133 -4.47 4.12 3.85
CA ALA A 133 -4.95 5.50 3.77
C ALA A 133 -5.15 6.13 5.17
N GLY A 134 -4.23 5.90 6.11
CA GLY A 134 -4.33 6.45 7.48
C GLY A 134 -5.31 5.72 8.42
N GLN A 135 -6.01 4.68 7.95
CA GLN A 135 -6.95 3.91 8.76
C GLN A 135 -6.37 2.54 9.13
N SER A 136 -6.54 2.14 10.39
CA SER A 136 -6.27 0.77 10.82
C SER A 136 -7.52 -0.10 10.73
N TYR A 137 -7.32 -1.41 10.57
CA TYR A 137 -8.41 -2.38 10.37
C TYR A 137 -8.28 -3.56 11.34
N GLU A 138 -7.72 -3.33 12.53
CA GLU A 138 -7.46 -4.38 13.52
C GLU A 138 -8.70 -5.23 13.81
N ASN A 139 -9.89 -4.64 13.87
CA ASN A 139 -11.16 -5.34 14.09
C ASN A 139 -12.00 -5.46 12.82
N GLY A 140 -11.39 -5.34 11.64
CA GLY A 140 -12.05 -5.56 10.34
C GLY A 140 -12.93 -4.40 9.90
N THR A 141 -13.14 -3.43 10.80
CA THR A 141 -13.75 -2.14 10.54
C THR A 141 -12.67 -1.07 10.54
N ALA A 142 -12.79 -0.09 9.65
CA ALA A 142 -11.90 1.05 9.60
C ALA A 142 -11.93 1.84 10.92
N SER A 143 -10.75 2.18 11.44
CA SER A 143 -10.56 3.07 12.58
C SER A 143 -9.55 4.15 12.20
N GLY A 144 -9.84 5.41 12.55
CA GLY A 144 -9.06 6.57 12.13
C GLY A 144 -9.68 7.35 10.96
N VAL A 145 -8.93 8.31 10.44
CA VAL A 145 -9.38 9.21 9.36
C VAL A 145 -8.76 8.76 8.04
N GLU A 146 -9.59 8.63 7.00
CA GLU A 146 -9.09 8.37 5.65
C GLU A 146 -8.26 9.58 5.17
N MET A 147 -7.02 9.31 4.77
CA MET A 147 -6.09 10.28 4.24
C MET A 147 -5.80 9.99 2.77
N ILE A 148 -6.17 10.96 1.92
CA ILE A 148 -5.82 10.99 0.51
C ILE A 148 -4.86 12.17 0.33
N GLU A 149 -3.60 11.86 0.03
CA GLU A 149 -2.60 12.88 -0.23
C GLU A 149 -2.72 13.39 -1.68
N VAL A 150 -2.31 14.63 -1.89
CA VAL A 150 -2.20 15.23 -3.23
C VAL A 150 -0.79 15.74 -3.42
N SER A 151 -0.07 15.16 -4.38
CA SER A 151 1.23 15.66 -4.82
C SER A 151 1.03 16.58 -6.03
N GLN A 152 1.26 17.88 -5.82
CA GLN A 152 1.05 18.91 -6.83
C GLN A 152 2.16 18.94 -7.90
N ASP A 153 3.38 18.59 -7.52
CA ASP A 153 4.53 18.53 -8.42
C ASP A 153 4.69 17.15 -9.09
N GLY A 154 3.81 16.20 -8.77
CA GLY A 154 3.83 14.84 -9.28
C GLY A 154 4.94 13.97 -8.68
N LYS A 155 5.68 14.46 -7.68
CA LYS A 155 6.73 13.67 -7.02
C LYS A 155 6.18 12.92 -5.83
N VAL A 156 6.55 11.66 -5.71
CA VAL A 156 6.09 10.77 -4.65
C VAL A 156 7.30 10.09 -4.03
N THR A 157 7.55 10.37 -2.75
CA THR A 157 8.53 9.65 -1.94
C THR A 157 7.86 8.48 -1.21
N ILE A 158 8.52 7.34 -1.19
CA ILE A 158 8.01 6.07 -0.66
C ILE A 158 9.08 5.51 0.29
N GLU A 159 8.76 5.40 1.57
CA GLU A 159 9.69 4.87 2.57
C GLU A 159 9.93 3.37 2.37
N GLY A 160 11.01 2.85 2.95
CA GLY A 160 11.22 1.41 3.02
C GLY A 160 10.06 0.71 3.74
N SER A 161 9.66 -0.46 3.23
CA SER A 161 8.54 -1.26 3.76
C SER A 161 7.19 -0.53 3.69
N GLU A 162 7.01 0.30 2.66
CA GLU A 162 5.79 1.04 2.37
C GLU A 162 5.24 0.68 0.98
N ALA A 163 3.94 0.86 0.78
CA ALA A 163 3.34 0.87 -0.55
C ALA A 163 2.45 2.10 -0.75
N VAL A 164 2.37 2.57 -2.00
CA VAL A 164 1.53 3.69 -2.40
C VAL A 164 0.69 3.29 -3.61
N LEU A 165 -0.60 3.58 -3.57
CA LEU A 165 -1.46 3.55 -4.74
C LEU A 165 -1.71 4.97 -5.20
N VAL A 166 -1.24 5.25 -6.42
CA VAL A 166 -1.42 6.53 -7.11
C VAL A 166 -2.67 6.45 -7.97
N PHE A 167 -3.47 7.51 -7.96
CA PHE A 167 -4.62 7.71 -8.83
C PHE A 167 -4.39 8.96 -9.68
N PHE A 168 -4.64 8.82 -10.98
CA PHE A 168 -4.46 9.88 -11.97
C PHE A 168 -5.79 10.43 -12.50
#